data_AF-A0AAP4DVE3-F1
#
_entry.id   AF-A0AAP4DVE3-F1
#
_cell.length_a   1.000
_cell.length_b   1.000
_cell.length_c   1.000
_cell.angle_alpha   90.00
_cell.angle_beta   90.00
_cell.angle_gamma   90.00
#
_symmetry.space_group_name_H-M   'P 1'
#
loop_
_entity.id
_entity.type
_entity.pdbx_description
1 polymer ?
#
loop_
_entity_poly.entity_id
_entity_poly.type
_entity_poly.pdbx_seq_one_letter_code
_entity_poly.pdbx_strand_id
1 'polypeptide(L)'
;NKISDDVVKSGNVGDAYTTEQKTIAGYTFKEVQGSATGTFTDQAQTVTYVYTKAPIAGGDVTAKYVDTDGSKISDDVVKSGNVGDAYTTEQKTIAGYT
;
A
#
# COMPACT_ATOMS: atom_id res chain seq x y z
N ASN A 1 7.51 -7.34 11.60
CA ASN A 1 6.25 -7.03 12.31
C ASN A 1 5.21 -8.08 12.00
N LYS A 2 4.63 -8.68 13.03
CA LYS A 2 3.42 -9.50 12.93
C LYS A 2 2.22 -8.55 12.81
N ILE A 3 1.36 -8.76 11.80
CA ILE A 3 0.23 -7.86 11.48
C ILE A 3 -1.15 -8.53 11.67
N SER A 4 -1.17 -9.81 12.04
CA SER A 4 -2.35 -10.58 12.44
C SER A 4 -1.89 -11.78 13.29
N ASP A 5 -2.78 -12.35 14.09
CA ASP A 5 -2.47 -13.54 14.87
C ASP A 5 -2.27 -14.80 14.01
N ASP A 6 -1.37 -15.64 14.49
CA ASP A 6 -1.04 -16.92 13.87
C ASP A 6 -2.23 -17.86 13.99
N VAL A 7 -2.41 -18.70 12.98
CA VAL A 7 -3.44 -19.74 12.98
C VAL A 7 -2.71 -21.07 13.08
N VAL A 8 -2.87 -21.75 14.21
CA VAL A 8 -2.35 -23.11 14.39
C VAL A 8 -3.43 -24.10 13.98
N LYS A 9 -3.08 -25.04 13.10
CA LYS A 9 -3.93 -26.17 12.74
C LYS A 9 -3.25 -27.46 13.21
N SER A 10 -4.07 -28.40 13.68
CA SER A 10 -3.62 -29.71 14.14
C SER A 10 -4.47 -30.79 13.49
N GLY A 11 -3.84 -31.89 13.13
CA GLY A 11 -4.45 -33.06 12.51
C GLY A 11 -3.49 -34.25 12.60
N ASN A 12 -3.97 -35.43 12.24
CA ASN A 12 -3.12 -36.61 12.17
C ASN A 12 -2.30 -36.58 10.87
N VAL A 13 -1.17 -37.30 10.86
CA VAL A 13 -0.39 -37.49 9.63
C VAL A 13 -1.28 -38.06 8.52
N GLY A 14 -1.28 -37.41 7.37
CA GLY A 14 -2.11 -37.76 6.21
C GLY A 14 -3.44 -37.01 6.12
N ASP A 15 -3.91 -36.37 7.19
CA ASP A 15 -5.12 -35.54 7.13
C ASP A 15 -4.89 -34.35 6.20
N ALA A 16 -5.89 -34.01 5.37
CA ALA A 16 -5.80 -32.85 4.51
C ALA A 16 -5.94 -31.55 5.32
N TYR A 17 -5.19 -30.53 4.93
CA TYR A 17 -5.36 -29.16 5.41
C TYR A 17 -5.51 -28.19 4.24
N THR A 18 -6.20 -27.10 4.53
CA THR A 18 -6.25 -25.89 3.69
C THR A 18 -6.05 -24.69 4.59
N THR A 19 -5.43 -23.62 4.10
CA THR A 19 -5.31 -22.32 4.76
C THR A 19 -5.71 -21.22 3.80
N GLU A 20 -6.19 -20.11 4.35
CA GLU A 20 -6.66 -18.97 3.58
C GLU A 20 -6.00 -17.69 4.08
N GLN A 21 -5.78 -16.77 3.15
CA GLN A 21 -5.33 -15.42 3.48
C GLN A 21 -6.43 -14.68 4.26
N LYS A 22 -6.02 -13.77 5.15
CA LYS A 22 -6.93 -12.85 5.83
C LYS A 22 -6.96 -11.51 5.12
N THR A 23 -8.12 -10.84 5.15
CA THR A 23 -8.19 -9.40 4.87
C THR A 23 -7.68 -8.64 6.10
N ILE A 24 -6.68 -7.79 5.91
CA ILE A 24 -6.06 -7.01 6.99
C ILE A 24 -6.19 -5.53 6.62
N ALA A 25 -6.84 -4.74 7.50
CA ALA A 25 -7.05 -3.32 7.26
C ALA A 25 -5.71 -2.58 7.07
N GLY A 26 -5.61 -1.81 5.99
CA GLY A 26 -4.38 -1.06 5.65
C GLY A 26 -3.26 -1.90 5.02
N TYR A 27 -3.54 -3.14 4.61
CA TYR A 27 -2.58 -4.01 3.94
C TYR A 27 -3.20 -4.69 2.71
N THR A 28 -2.37 -4.91 1.70
CA THR A 28 -2.71 -5.66 0.49
C THR A 28 -1.93 -6.96 0.47
N PHE A 29 -2.59 -8.07 0.12
CA PHE A 29 -1.92 -9.36 -0.03
C PHE A 29 -0.88 -9.29 -1.15
N LYS A 30 0.30 -9.84 -0.89
CA LYS A 30 1.40 -9.92 -1.85
C LYS A 30 1.57 -11.33 -2.37
N GLU A 31 1.84 -12.28 -1.48
CA GLU A 31 2.15 -13.66 -1.85
C GLU A 31 1.97 -14.62 -0.67
N VAL A 32 1.88 -15.91 -0.99
CA VAL A 32 1.94 -17.00 -0.02
C VAL A 32 3.26 -17.75 -0.20
N GLN A 33 3.91 -18.07 0.92
CA GLN A 33 5.12 -18.87 0.98
C GLN A 33 4.80 -20.19 1.70
N GLY A 34 5.20 -21.31 1.10
CA GLY A 34 4.75 -22.64 1.49
C GLY A 34 3.46 -23.05 0.78
N SER A 35 2.94 -24.23 1.14
CA SER A 35 1.75 -24.81 0.49
C SER A 35 0.49 -24.50 1.29
N ALA A 36 -0.42 -23.69 0.75
CA ALA A 36 -1.69 -23.37 1.42
C ALA A 36 -2.64 -24.57 1.53
N THR A 37 -2.39 -25.63 0.76
CA THR A 37 -3.13 -26.88 0.83
C THR A 37 -2.15 -28.04 0.82
N GLY A 38 -2.46 -29.11 1.54
CA GLY A 38 -1.63 -30.29 1.57
C GLY A 38 -2.17 -31.31 2.57
N THR A 39 -1.30 -32.22 2.99
CA THR A 39 -1.58 -33.15 4.07
C THR A 39 -0.60 -32.92 5.22
N PHE A 40 -1.07 -33.12 6.46
CA PHE A 40 -0.22 -33.06 7.64
C PHE A 40 0.87 -34.13 7.56
N THR A 41 2.09 -33.74 7.94
CA THR A 41 3.24 -34.64 8.05
C THR A 41 3.66 -34.80 9.50
N ASP A 42 4.57 -35.74 9.76
CA ASP A 42 5.24 -35.87 11.06
C ASP A 42 6.19 -34.70 11.35
N GLN A 43 6.58 -33.95 10.32
CA GLN A 43 7.32 -32.69 10.43
C GLN A 43 6.39 -31.49 10.53
N ALA A 44 6.83 -30.47 11.27
CA ALA A 44 6.15 -29.18 11.35
C ALA A 44 6.12 -28.51 9.96
N GLN A 45 4.93 -28.03 9.58
CA GLN A 45 4.71 -27.30 8.34
C GLN A 45 4.34 -25.85 8.65
N THR A 46 4.79 -24.91 7.81
CA THR A 46 4.49 -23.48 7.97
C THR A 46 4.04 -22.91 6.64
N VAL A 47 2.95 -22.14 6.69
CA VAL A 47 2.43 -21.36 5.56
C VAL A 47 2.45 -19.88 5.97
N THR A 48 3.15 -19.05 5.21
CA THR A 48 3.31 -17.63 5.51
C THR A 48 2.61 -16.80 4.46
N TYR A 49 1.67 -15.95 4.87
CA TYR A 49 1.02 -14.97 4.01
C TYR A 49 1.71 -13.62 4.16
N VAL A 50 2.30 -13.13 3.07
CA VAL A 50 3.06 -11.87 3.03
C VAL A 50 2.15 -10.76 2.50
N TYR A 51 2.23 -9.60 3.15
CA TYR A 51 1.43 -8.43 2.81
C TYR A 51 2.31 -7.19 2.66
N THR A 52 1.86 -6.25 1.84
CA THR A 52 2.42 -4.90 1.74
C THR A 52 1.45 -3.90 2.36
N LYS A 53 1.97 -2.83 2.97
CA LYS A 53 1.12 -1.76 3.47
C LYS A 53 0.41 -1.11 2.28
N ALA A 54 -0.91 -0.99 2.37
CA ALA A 54 -1.69 -0.34 1.33
C ALA A 54 -1.26 1.14 1.25
N PRO A 55 -1.13 1.72 0.05
CA PRO A 55 -0.88 3.15 -0.09
C PRO A 55 -2.02 3.92 0.59
N ILE A 56 -1.66 4.92 1.37
CA ILE A 56 -2.61 5.83 1.99
C ILE A 56 -2.68 7.04 1.08
N ALA A 57 -3.86 7.35 0.54
CA ALA A 57 -4.05 8.56 -0.24
C ALA A 57 -3.58 9.77 0.58
N GLY A 58 -2.63 10.52 0.03
CA GLY A 58 -2.16 11.77 0.59
C GLY A 58 -3.14 12.90 0.28
N GLY A 59 -2.90 14.06 0.89
CA GLY A 59 -3.57 15.29 0.48
C GLY A 59 -3.05 15.79 -0.87
N ASP A 60 -3.90 16.55 -1.58
CA ASP A 60 -3.50 17.21 -2.80
C ASP A 60 -2.53 18.37 -2.53
N VAL A 61 -1.51 18.52 -3.36
CA VAL A 61 -0.64 19.68 -3.40
C VAL A 61 -1.11 20.60 -4.53
N THR A 62 -1.50 21.82 -4.18
CA THR A 62 -1.92 22.84 -5.15
C THR A 62 -0.85 23.92 -5.30
N ALA A 63 -0.22 23.98 -6.47
CA ALA A 63 0.62 25.10 -6.85
C ALA A 63 -0.26 26.22 -7.44
N LYS A 64 -0.29 27.35 -6.75
CA LYS A 64 -1.00 28.57 -7.19
C LYS A 64 -0.02 29.54 -7.83
N TYR A 65 -0.46 30.20 -8.89
CA TYR A 65 0.31 31.23 -9.59
C TYR A 65 -0.45 32.54 -9.47
N VAL A 66 0.07 33.43 -8.63
CA VAL A 66 -0.53 34.72 -8.33
C VAL A 66 0.48 35.84 -8.54
N ASP A 67 -0.01 37.05 -8.80
CA ASP A 67 0.80 38.27 -8.78
C ASP A 67 1.03 38.78 -7.34
N THR A 68 1.67 39.94 -7.21
CA THR A 68 1.98 40.58 -5.92
C THR A 68 0.74 40.98 -5.12
N ASP A 69 -0.39 41.17 -5.80
CA ASP A 69 -1.66 41.53 -5.19
C ASP A 69 -2.50 40.29 -4.82
N GLY A 70 -1.99 39.10 -5.15
CA GLY A 70 -2.64 37.81 -4.91
C GLY A 70 -3.65 37.42 -5.99
N SER A 71 -3.72 38.14 -7.11
CA SER A 71 -4.62 37.82 -8.22
C SER A 71 -4.09 36.61 -9.00
N LYS A 72 -4.98 35.68 -9.34
CA LYS A 72 -4.62 34.48 -10.11
C LYS A 72 -4.23 34.86 -11.54
N ILE A 73 -3.02 34.45 -11.94
CA ILE A 73 -2.44 34.76 -13.26
C ILE A 73 -2.25 33.52 -14.16
N SER A 74 -2.43 32.32 -13.60
CA SER A 74 -2.44 31.06 -14.35
C SER A 74 -3.22 30.00 -13.60
N ASP A 75 -3.66 28.95 -14.30
CA ASP A 75 -4.34 27.82 -13.70
C ASP A 75 -3.50 27.08 -12.67
N ASP A 76 -4.15 26.77 -11.55
CA ASP A 76 -3.63 25.94 -10.47
C ASP A 76 -3.17 24.60 -11.02
N VAL A 77 -2.02 24.14 -10.53
CA VAL A 77 -1.55 22.78 -10.81
C VAL A 77 -1.76 21.96 -9.55
N VAL A 78 -2.62 20.94 -9.66
CA VAL A 78 -2.90 20.00 -8.58
C VAL A 78 -2.09 18.73 -8.80
N LYS A 79 -1.34 18.31 -7.78
CA LYS A 79 -0.62 17.04 -7.74
C LYS A 79 -1.16 16.20 -6.59
N SER A 80 -1.72 15.04 -6.94
CA SER A 80 -2.16 14.02 -5.98
C SER A 80 -1.09 12.94 -5.85
N GLY A 81 -0.98 12.34 -4.66
CA GLY A 81 -0.02 11.26 -4.37
C GLY A 81 -0.40 10.53 -3.09
N ASN A 82 0.39 9.55 -2.69
CA ASN A 82 0.22 8.85 -1.42
C ASN A 82 1.07 9.47 -0.32
N VAL A 83 0.73 9.18 0.94
CA VAL A 83 1.53 9.58 2.09
C VAL A 83 2.94 9.01 1.97
N GLY A 84 3.94 9.91 1.99
CA GLY A 84 5.36 9.56 1.88
C GLY A 84 5.91 9.64 0.45
N ASP A 85 5.06 9.83 -0.56
CA ASP A 85 5.51 10.09 -1.92
C ASP A 85 6.22 11.46 -1.99
N ALA A 86 7.36 11.52 -2.67
CA ALA A 86 8.00 12.78 -2.98
C ALA A 86 7.22 13.51 -4.07
N TYR A 87 7.09 14.83 -3.93
CA TYR A 87 6.54 15.68 -4.98
C TYR A 87 7.50 16.81 -5.31
N THR A 88 7.46 17.27 -6.55
CA THR A 88 8.13 18.48 -7.01
C THR A 88 7.09 19.41 -7.61
N THR A 89 7.38 20.71 -7.69
CA THR A 89 6.59 21.67 -8.45
C THR A 89 7.53 22.41 -9.39
N GLU A 90 7.11 22.66 -10.62
CA GLU A 90 7.90 23.41 -11.60
C GLU A 90 7.42 24.85 -11.65
N GLN A 91 8.35 25.80 -11.73
CA GLN A 91 8.02 27.20 -11.99
C GLN A 91 7.50 27.31 -13.43
N LYS A 92 6.32 27.90 -13.60
CA LYS A 92 5.79 28.23 -14.92
C LYS A 92 6.32 29.59 -15.36
N THR A 93 6.76 29.66 -16.62
CA THR A 93 6.91 30.94 -17.32
C THR A 93 5.54 31.42 -17.75
N ILE A 94 5.13 32.61 -17.29
CA ILE A 94 3.84 33.21 -17.62
C ILE A 94 4.12 34.46 -18.45
N ALA A 95 3.60 34.51 -19.68
CA ALA A 95 3.83 35.63 -20.58
C ALA A 95 3.37 36.96 -19.93
N GLY A 96 4.25 37.95 -19.88
CA GLY A 96 4.00 39.25 -19.24
C GLY A 96 4.40 39.34 -17.76
N TYR A 97 4.93 38.26 -17.16
CA TYR A 97 5.41 38.23 -15.77
C TYR A 97 6.86 37.69 -15.73
N THR A 98 7.75 38.38 -15.01
CA THR A 98 9.18 38.05 -14.83
C THR A 98 9.59 38.11 -13.38
#